data_AF-A0A0H5R465-F1
#
_entry.id   AF-A0A0H5R465-F1
#
_cell.length_a   1.000
_cell.length_b   1.000
_cell.length_c   1.000
_cell.angle_alpha   90.00
_cell.angle_beta   90.00
_cell.angle_gamma   90.00
#
_symmetry.space_group_name_H-M   'P 1'
#
loop_
_entity.id
_entity.type
_entity.pdbx_description
1 polymer ?
#
loop_
_entity_poly.entity_id
_entity_poly.type
_entity_poly.pdbx_seq_one_letter_code
_entity_poly.pdbx_strand_id
1 'polypeptide(L)'
;MASYFMSDVMKEYSRKCKIRRHSTVAYGHYNNGSIEVINKNYLLLIRALLSELRWDKDMWPYLNHNIEHTINHREQTRLNGHAPVTVMSGMNADNPLSEVFCALEETSLQ
;
A
#
# COMPACT_ATOMS: atom_id res chain seq x y z
N MET A 1 4.78 20.88 -4.96
CA MET A 1 4.75 19.60 -4.24
C MET A 1 5.97 19.37 -3.35
N ALA A 2 7.21 19.50 -3.85
CA ALA A 2 8.40 19.34 -3.00
C ALA A 2 8.54 20.40 -1.88
N SER A 3 7.93 21.58 -2.05
CA SER A 3 7.98 22.69 -1.08
C SER A 3 7.46 22.31 0.32
N TYR A 4 6.42 21.47 0.40
CA TYR A 4 5.90 20.98 1.69
C TYR A 4 6.96 20.20 2.49
N PHE A 5 7.72 19.34 1.80
CA PHE A 5 8.78 18.54 2.42
C PHE A 5 10.05 19.34 2.75
N MET A 6 10.23 20.52 2.15
CA MET A 6 11.39 21.41 2.40
C MET A 6 11.07 22.59 3.34
N SER A 7 9.82 22.72 3.77
CA SER A 7 9.38 23.76 4.70
C SER A 7 10.12 23.68 6.04
N ASP A 8 10.24 24.82 6.72
CA ASP A 8 10.84 24.89 8.06
C ASP A 8 10.02 24.10 9.09
N VAL A 9 8.70 24.04 8.90
CA VAL A 9 7.80 23.19 9.71
C VAL A 9 8.22 21.73 9.61
N MET A 10 8.48 21.21 8.40
CA MET A 10 8.90 19.82 8.21
C MET A 10 10.31 19.55 8.75
N LYS A 11 11.21 20.54 8.69
CA LYS A 11 12.55 20.46 9.30
C LYS A 11 12.46 20.32 10.81
N GLU A 12 11.67 21.18 11.47
CA GLU A 12 11.47 21.14 12.91
C GLU A 12 10.77 19.87 13.36
N TYR A 13 9.76 19.41 12.61
CA TYR A 13 9.08 18.14 12.86
C TYR A 13 10.08 16.96 12.84
N SER A 14 10.89 16.87 11.79
CA SER A 14 11.88 15.79 11.66
C SER A 14 12.95 15.84 12.74
N ARG A 15 13.37 17.04 13.16
CA ARG A 15 14.30 17.24 14.28
C ARG A 15 13.71 16.72 15.59
N LYS A 16 12.45 17.04 15.90
CA LYS A 16 11.76 16.58 17.11
C LYS A 16 11.54 15.06 17.12
N CYS A 17 11.18 14.49 15.98
CA CYS A 17 10.96 13.05 15.83
C CYS A 17 12.25 12.24 15.64
N LYS A 18 13.44 12.88 15.64
CA LYS A 18 14.74 12.25 15.37
C LYS A 18 14.79 11.51 14.02
N ILE A 19 14.07 12.01 13.01
CA ILE A 19 14.00 11.44 11.67
C ILE A 19 15.11 12.03 10.81
N ARG A 20 15.95 11.18 10.22
CA ARG A 20 16.93 11.58 9.21
C ARG A 20 16.22 11.81 7.87
N ARG A 21 16.19 13.05 7.40
CA ARG A 21 15.62 13.37 6.08
C ARG A 21 16.66 13.11 4.98
N HIS A 22 16.26 12.39 3.95
CA HIS A 22 16.99 12.29 2.70
C HIS A 22 16.19 13.02 1.61
N SER A 23 16.78 14.05 1.01
CA SER A 23 16.19 14.73 -0.14
C SER A 23 16.91 14.29 -1.41
N THR A 24 16.14 13.85 -2.38
CA THR A 24 16.61 13.58 -3.74
C THR A 24 16.92 14.90 -4.46
N VAL A 25 17.89 14.87 -5.39
CA VAL A 25 18.20 16.00 -6.28
C VAL A 25 16.97 16.30 -7.16
N ALA A 26 16.70 17.58 -7.41
CA ALA A 26 15.62 17.98 -8.31
C ALA A 26 15.77 17.31 -9.68
N TYR A 27 14.66 16.81 -10.25
CA TYR A 27 14.61 16.10 -11.54
C TYR A 27 15.33 14.73 -11.59
N GLY A 28 15.83 14.23 -10.45
CA GLY A 28 16.33 12.85 -10.31
C GLY A 28 15.19 11.86 -10.05
N HIS A 29 14.40 11.53 -11.06
CA HIS A 29 13.18 10.72 -10.91
C HIS A 29 13.42 9.30 -10.37
N TYR A 30 14.59 8.71 -10.67
CA TYR A 30 14.90 7.31 -10.32
C TYR A 30 14.89 7.01 -8.81
N ASN A 31 15.30 7.97 -7.97
CA ASN A 31 15.39 7.74 -6.52
C ASN A 31 13.99 7.59 -5.87
N ASN A 32 12.94 8.09 -6.53
CA ASN A 32 11.56 7.94 -6.07
C ASN A 32 10.82 6.83 -6.84
N GLY A 33 11.51 6.04 -7.68
CA GLY A 33 10.88 5.06 -8.56
C GLY A 33 10.04 4.02 -7.80
N SER A 34 10.47 3.60 -6.61
CA SER A 34 9.70 2.64 -5.81
C SER A 34 8.32 3.18 -5.40
N ILE A 35 8.23 4.42 -4.95
CA ILE A 35 6.95 5.02 -4.56
C ILE A 35 6.09 5.32 -5.79
N GLU A 36 6.69 5.69 -6.92
CA GLU A 36 5.98 5.91 -8.18
C GLU A 36 5.31 4.62 -8.68
N VAL A 37 6.00 3.47 -8.59
CA VAL A 37 5.42 2.16 -8.94
C VAL A 37 4.26 1.80 -8.01
N ILE A 38 4.41 2.02 -6.70
CA ILE A 38 3.34 1.77 -5.72
C ILE A 38 2.13 2.66 -6.03
N ASN A 39 2.33 3.95 -6.27
CA ASN A 39 1.25 4.88 -6.60
C ASN A 39 0.53 4.51 -7.89
N LYS A 40 1.25 4.01 -8.91
CA LYS A 40 0.64 3.49 -10.14
C LYS A 40 -0.28 2.30 -9.84
N ASN A 41 0.19 1.34 -9.05
CA ASN A 41 -0.60 0.16 -8.67
C ASN A 41 -1.81 0.56 -7.82
N TYR A 42 -1.62 1.50 -6.90
CA TYR A 42 -2.67 2.06 -6.05
C TYR A 42 -3.81 2.68 -6.87
N LEU A 43 -3.48 3.56 -7.81
CA LEU A 43 -4.46 4.18 -8.70
C LEU A 43 -5.18 3.17 -9.58
N LEU A 44 -4.48 2.12 -10.04
CA LEU A 44 -5.08 1.07 -10.85
C LEU A 44 -6.10 0.26 -10.04
N LEU A 45 -5.76 -0.13 -8.79
CA LEU A 45 -6.69 -0.83 -7.91
C LEU A 45 -7.91 0.02 -7.56
N ILE A 46 -7.74 1.30 -7.20
CA ILE A 46 -8.87 2.21 -6.93
C ILE A 46 -9.82 2.22 -8.11
N ARG A 47 -9.30 2.42 -9.32
CA ARG A 47 -10.12 2.52 -10.54
C ARG A 47 -10.84 1.21 -10.85
N ALA A 48 -10.16 0.07 -10.68
CA ALA A 48 -10.75 -1.24 -10.87
C ALA A 48 -11.91 -1.48 -9.88
N LEU A 49 -11.67 -1.26 -8.57
CA LEU A 49 -12.68 -1.48 -7.54
C LEU A 49 -13.88 -0.54 -7.67
N LEU A 50 -13.65 0.74 -7.94
CA LEU A 50 -14.76 1.68 -8.19
C LEU A 50 -15.60 1.24 -9.39
N SER A 51 -14.96 0.74 -10.45
CA SER A 51 -15.64 0.25 -11.64
C SER A 51 -16.43 -1.04 -11.38
N GLU A 52 -15.86 -1.98 -10.63
CA GLU A 52 -16.50 -3.26 -10.29
C GLU A 52 -17.70 -3.06 -9.36
N LEU A 53 -17.55 -2.22 -8.34
CA LEU A 53 -18.61 -1.90 -7.39
C LEU A 53 -19.64 -0.91 -7.96
N ARG A 54 -19.37 -0.33 -9.15
CA ARG A 54 -20.17 0.73 -9.79
C ARG A 54 -20.39 1.93 -8.85
N TRP A 55 -19.37 2.28 -8.08
CA TRP A 55 -19.41 3.41 -7.16
C TRP A 55 -19.04 4.72 -7.86
N ASP A 56 -19.53 5.82 -7.31
CA ASP A 56 -19.09 7.15 -7.73
C ASP A 56 -17.63 7.38 -7.29
N LYS A 57 -16.91 8.17 -8.07
CA LYS A 57 -15.50 8.50 -7.83
C LYS A 57 -15.30 9.14 -6.47
N ASP A 58 -16.25 9.93 -5.98
CA ASP A 58 -16.17 10.61 -4.69
C ASP A 58 -16.16 9.64 -3.50
N MET A 59 -16.56 8.37 -3.71
CA MET A 59 -16.55 7.33 -2.69
C MET A 59 -15.20 6.62 -2.56
N TRP A 60 -14.17 7.02 -3.34
CA TRP A 60 -12.84 6.43 -3.27
C TRP A 60 -12.22 6.37 -1.85
N PRO A 61 -12.45 7.33 -0.91
CA PRO A 61 -11.84 7.26 0.42
C PRO A 61 -12.28 6.03 1.23
N TYR A 62 -13.47 5.49 0.96
CA TYR A 62 -13.95 4.27 1.62
C TYR A 62 -13.20 3.01 1.18
N LEU A 63 -12.51 3.07 0.03
CA LEU A 63 -11.73 1.95 -0.49
C LEU A 63 -10.27 1.97 -0.02
N ASN A 64 -9.80 3.04 0.61
CA ASN A 64 -8.39 3.22 1.00
C ASN A 64 -7.88 2.02 1.81
N HIS A 65 -8.63 1.62 2.84
CA HIS A 65 -8.23 0.54 3.73
C HIS A 65 -8.16 -0.82 3.02
N ASN A 66 -9.13 -1.10 2.14
CA ASN A 66 -9.15 -2.33 1.35
C ASN A 66 -7.92 -2.45 0.44
N ILE A 67 -7.52 -1.33 -0.16
CA ILE A 67 -6.41 -1.28 -1.12
C ILE A 67 -5.07 -1.33 -0.39
N GLU A 68 -4.92 -0.59 0.71
CA GLU A 68 -3.76 -0.67 1.59
C GLU A 68 -3.58 -2.10 2.13
N HIS A 69 -4.67 -2.72 2.60
CA HIS A 69 -4.65 -4.12 3.03
C HIS A 69 -4.19 -5.03 1.89
N THR A 70 -4.80 -4.91 0.71
CA THR A 70 -4.47 -5.75 -0.44
C THR A 70 -2.99 -5.60 -0.85
N ILE A 71 -2.47 -4.38 -0.94
CA ILE A 71 -1.08 -4.14 -1.36
C ILE A 71 -0.08 -4.66 -0.32
N ASN A 72 -0.39 -4.55 0.97
CA ASN A 72 0.51 -4.94 2.06
C ASN A 72 0.50 -6.44 2.38
N HIS A 73 -0.61 -7.13 2.10
CA HIS A 73 -0.76 -8.57 2.38
C HIS A 73 -0.59 -9.44 1.13
N ARG A 74 -0.56 -8.86 -0.08
CA ARG A 74 -0.27 -9.63 -1.29
C ARG A 74 1.22 -9.91 -1.44
N GLU A 75 1.52 -11.17 -1.73
CA GLU A 75 2.87 -11.64 -2.06
C GLU A 75 3.44 -10.90 -3.28
N GLN A 76 4.73 -10.57 -3.21
CA GLN A 76 5.43 -9.87 -4.29
C GLN A 76 6.66 -10.67 -4.74
N THR A 77 6.80 -10.87 -6.05
CA THR A 77 7.97 -11.55 -6.64
C THR A 77 9.29 -10.89 -6.25
N ARG A 78 9.31 -9.55 -6.15
CA ARG A 78 10.49 -8.77 -5.70
C ARG A 78 10.92 -9.09 -4.27
N LEU A 79 10.00 -9.61 -3.45
CA LEU A 79 10.24 -9.99 -2.05
C LEU A 79 10.36 -11.52 -1.90
N ASN A 80 10.78 -12.23 -2.95
CA ASN A 80 10.88 -13.70 -2.98
C ASN A 80 9.54 -14.40 -2.69
N GLY A 81 8.42 -13.78 -3.08
CA GLY A 81 7.08 -14.33 -2.81
C GLY A 81 6.54 -14.00 -1.42
N HIS A 82 7.23 -13.18 -0.61
CA HIS A 82 6.67 -12.72 0.66
C HIS A 82 5.83 -11.45 0.49
N ALA A 83 4.86 -11.27 1.39
CA ALA A 83 4.08 -10.06 1.48
C ALA A 83 4.86 -8.94 2.20
N PRO A 84 4.64 -7.66 1.86
CA PRO A 84 5.27 -6.53 2.55
C PRO A 84 5.10 -6.52 4.07
N VAL A 85 3.91 -6.88 4.58
CA VAL A 85 3.65 -6.96 6.03
C VAL A 85 4.55 -7.97 6.73
N THR A 86 4.81 -9.10 6.08
CA THR A 86 5.66 -10.17 6.58
C THR A 86 7.12 -9.76 6.60
N VAL A 87 7.58 -9.11 5.53
CA VAL A 87 8.96 -8.60 5.49
C VAL A 87 9.17 -7.46 6.50
N MET A 88 8.17 -6.60 6.71
CA MET A 88 8.29 -5.45 7.61
C MET A 88 8.17 -5.82 9.09
N SER A 89 7.22 -6.71 9.42
CA SER A 89 6.81 -6.96 10.82
C SER A 89 7.07 -8.38 11.29
N GLY A 90 7.42 -9.31 10.39
CA GLY A 90 7.54 -10.75 10.70
C GLY A 90 6.19 -11.48 10.87
N MET A 91 5.06 -10.78 10.67
CA MET A 91 3.72 -11.37 10.79
C MET A 91 3.31 -12.09 9.50
N ASN A 92 2.47 -13.12 9.63
CA ASN A 92 1.92 -13.79 8.45
C ASN A 92 1.00 -12.86 7.67
N ALA A 93 0.98 -13.03 6.35
CA ALA A 93 0.06 -12.30 5.49
C ALA A 93 -1.36 -12.83 5.71
N ASP A 94 -2.29 -11.91 5.92
CA ASP A 94 -3.71 -12.21 6.02
C ASP A 94 -4.33 -12.33 4.61
N ASN A 95 -5.30 -13.24 4.48
CA ASN A 95 -6.09 -13.41 3.29
C ASN A 95 -7.57 -13.54 3.69
N PRO A 96 -8.42 -12.51 3.49
CA PRO A 96 -9.81 -12.54 3.90
C PRO A 96 -10.63 -13.62 3.16
N LEU A 97 -10.15 -14.12 2.02
CA LEU A 97 -10.80 -15.21 1.31
C LEU A 97 -10.52 -16.59 1.93
N SER A 98 -9.45 -16.71 2.74
CA SER A 98 -9.11 -17.98 3.39
C SER A 98 -10.21 -18.45 4.34
N GLU A 99 -10.85 -17.53 5.06
CA GLU A 99 -11.98 -17.84 5.95
C GLU A 99 -13.19 -18.38 5.16
N VAL A 100 -13.47 -17.80 4.00
CA VAL A 100 -14.61 -18.20 3.14
C VAL A 100 -14.36 -19.56 2.50
N PHE A 101 -13.15 -19.80 1.99
CA PHE A 101 -12.83 -21.04 1.28
C PHE A 101 -12.51 -22.21 2.22
N CYS A 102 -11.95 -21.96 3.40
CA CYS A 102 -11.73 -23.01 4.41
C CYS A 102 -13.05 -23.61 4.90
N ALA A 103 -14.09 -22.79 5.07
CA ALA A 103 -15.43 -23.25 5.45
C ALA A 103 -16.12 -24.12 4.38
N LEU A 104 -15.78 -23.95 3.10
CA LEU A 104 -16.38 -24.73 2.00
C LEU A 104 -15.79 -26.14 1.88
N GLU A 105 -14.55 -26.35 2.29
CA GLU A 105 -13.94 -27.69 2.36
C GLU A 105 -14.58 -28.56 3.45
N GLU A 106 -15.01 -27.97 4.57
CA GLU A 106 -15.73 -28.71 5.62
C GLU A 106 -17.17 -29.08 5.20
N THR A 107 -17.79 -28.29 4.34
CA THR A 107 -19.18 -28.53 3.90
C THR A 107 -19.26 -29.56 2.75
N SER A 108 -18.14 -29.90 2.11
CA SER A 108 -18.08 -30.87 1.00
C SER A 108 -17.69 -32.29 1.43
N LEU A 109 -17.48 -32.50 2.73
CA LEU A 109 -17.19 -33.78 3.38
C LEU A 109 -18.37 -34.33 4.21
N GLN A 110 -19.57 -33.76 4.07
CA GLN A 110 -20.85 -34.30 4.55
C GLN A 110 -21.75 -34.70 3.38
#